data_AF-A0A7J8VL44-F1
#
_entry.id   AF-A0A7J8VL44-F1
#
_cell.length_a   1.000
_cell.length_b   1.000
_cell.length_c   1.000
_cell.angle_alpha   90.00
_cell.angle_beta   90.00
_cell.angle_gamma   90.00
#
_symmetry.space_group_name_H-M   'P 1'
#
loop_
_entity.id
_entity.type
_entity.pdbx_description
1 polymer ?
#
loop_
_entity_poly.entity_id
_entity_poly.type
_entity_poly.pdbx_seq_one_letter_code
_entity_poly.pdbx_strand_id
1 'polypeptide(L)'
;MDDFDLSGLPNSLEDLEEYDLFGSGGGMELETDPQESLTIGMSKMSLSDAVVGNGMPHYGLPNGVGTIAGEHPYGEHPSRTLFVRNINSNVEDSELRALFEQYGDIRTLYTACKHRGFVMISYYDIRAARTAMRALQNKPLRRRKLDIHFSIPKDNPSEKDVNQGTLVVFNLDPSVSNEDLRQIFGVYGEVKEIRETPYKRHHKFIEFYDVRAAEQALKSLNRSDIAGKRIKLEPSRPGGARRKCVYLVLLLVLMY
;
A
#
# COMPACT_ATOMS: atom_id res chain seq x y z
N MET A 1 53.06 -26.58 30.11
CA MET A 1 53.52 -27.04 28.79
C MET A 1 52.68 -28.25 28.45
N ASP A 2 52.37 -28.39 27.17
CA ASP A 2 51.73 -29.56 26.53
C ASP A 2 50.21 -29.65 26.74
N ASP A 3 49.36 -29.87 25.74
CA ASP A 3 49.40 -29.72 24.28
C ASP A 3 47.93 -29.88 23.83
N PHE A 4 47.46 -29.08 22.87
CA PHE A 4 46.07 -29.14 22.37
C PHE A 4 46.00 -30.10 21.17
N ASP A 5 45.15 -31.13 21.28
CA ASP A 5 44.89 -32.08 20.19
C ASP A 5 43.65 -31.68 19.36
N LEU A 6 43.79 -31.83 18.04
CA LEU A 6 42.84 -31.56 16.96
C LEU A 6 42.41 -32.89 16.35
N SER A 7 41.19 -33.35 16.59
CA SER A 7 40.48 -34.23 15.65
C SER A 7 39.01 -34.37 16.00
N GLY A 8 38.12 -34.14 15.03
CA GLY A 8 36.70 -34.50 15.17
C GLY A 8 35.71 -33.59 14.44
N LEU A 9 35.87 -33.42 13.12
CA LEU A 9 34.76 -33.00 12.27
C LEU A 9 34.01 -34.25 11.76
N PRO A 10 32.67 -34.24 11.79
CA PRO A 10 31.88 -34.97 10.80
C PRO A 10 31.17 -34.01 9.82
N ASN A 11 31.42 -34.30 8.54
CA ASN A 11 30.55 -33.97 7.41
C ASN A 11 29.16 -34.58 7.59
N SER A 12 28.11 -33.82 7.30
CA SER A 12 27.01 -34.25 6.41
C SER A 12 25.85 -33.24 6.45
N LEU A 13 25.67 -32.52 5.33
CA LEU A 13 24.36 -32.07 4.88
C LEU A 13 23.47 -33.29 4.72
N GLU A 14 22.26 -33.26 5.29
CA GLU A 14 21.01 -33.88 4.80
C GLU A 14 20.04 -33.95 5.99
N ASP A 15 19.04 -33.06 6.00
CA ASP A 15 17.74 -33.34 6.60
C ASP A 15 16.73 -32.32 6.07
N LEU A 16 16.15 -32.66 4.92
CA LEU A 16 14.95 -32.03 4.40
C LEU A 16 13.81 -33.00 4.73
N GLU A 17 13.01 -32.65 5.74
CA GLU A 17 11.83 -33.40 6.15
C GLU A 17 10.80 -33.44 5.01
N GLU A 18 10.69 -34.60 4.38
CA GLU A 18 9.62 -35.02 3.50
C GLU A 18 8.52 -35.67 4.37
N TYR A 19 7.35 -35.04 4.45
CA TYR A 19 6.14 -35.69 4.96
C TYR A 19 4.98 -35.51 3.99
N ASP A 20 4.55 -36.68 3.49
CA ASP A 20 3.44 -36.98 2.61
C ASP A 20 2.11 -36.36 3.03
N LEU A 21 1.40 -35.77 2.05
CA LEU A 21 -0.03 -35.52 2.21
C LEU A 21 -0.79 -35.42 0.89
N PHE A 22 -0.82 -36.48 0.07
CA PHE A 22 -1.96 -36.68 -0.84
C PHE A 22 -2.19 -38.18 -1.12
N GLY A 23 -3.13 -38.74 -0.38
CA GLY A 23 -3.75 -40.04 -0.68
C GLY A 23 -5.24 -40.00 -0.37
N SER A 24 -6.05 -40.21 -1.40
CA SER A 24 -7.50 -40.54 -1.43
C SER A 24 -8.37 -39.56 -2.24
N GLY A 25 -8.60 -39.95 -3.50
CA GLY A 25 -9.92 -40.47 -3.91
C GLY A 25 -11.11 -39.51 -3.84
N GLY A 26 -11.57 -39.08 -5.02
CA GLY A 26 -12.86 -38.41 -5.17
C GLY A 26 -13.16 -38.14 -6.65
N GLY A 27 -13.56 -39.18 -7.38
CA GLY A 27 -14.11 -39.06 -8.72
C GLY A 27 -15.53 -38.51 -8.69
N MET A 28 -15.83 -37.61 -9.62
CA MET A 28 -17.19 -37.24 -9.99
C MET A 28 -17.23 -37.13 -11.51
N GLU A 29 -17.70 -38.19 -12.15
CA GLU A 29 -18.03 -38.25 -13.56
C GLU A 29 -19.29 -37.42 -13.79
N LEU A 30 -19.29 -36.52 -14.78
CA LEU A 30 -20.49 -35.84 -15.24
C LEU A 30 -20.78 -36.31 -16.67
N GLU A 31 -21.80 -37.17 -16.79
CA GLU A 31 -22.40 -37.58 -18.05
C GLU A 31 -23.05 -36.39 -18.78
N THR A 32 -23.05 -36.45 -20.11
CA THR A 32 -23.60 -35.45 -21.02
C THR A 32 -24.81 -36.04 -21.78
N ASP A 33 -25.77 -35.15 -22.11
CA ASP A 33 -26.86 -35.23 -23.10
C ASP A 33 -28.24 -35.83 -22.68
N PRO A 34 -29.36 -35.53 -23.40
CA PRO A 34 -29.90 -34.22 -23.85
C PRO A 34 -31.47 -34.08 -23.73
N GLN A 35 -32.01 -32.90 -24.09
CA GLN A 35 -33.43 -32.50 -24.32
C GLN A 35 -34.38 -32.48 -23.08
N GLU A 36 -35.31 -31.55 -22.85
CA GLU A 36 -36.33 -30.90 -23.70
C GLU A 36 -36.76 -29.50 -23.20
N SER A 37 -37.46 -28.79 -24.09
CA SER A 37 -38.11 -27.48 -24.03
C SER A 37 -38.90 -27.10 -22.77
N LEU A 38 -38.91 -25.80 -22.42
CA LEU A 38 -40.15 -25.04 -22.15
C LEU A 38 -39.94 -23.53 -22.40
N THR A 39 -40.83 -23.01 -23.24
CA THR A 39 -41.11 -21.63 -23.66
C THR A 39 -41.60 -20.70 -22.53
N ILE A 40 -41.66 -19.39 -22.85
CA ILE A 40 -42.31 -18.24 -22.16
C ILE A 40 -41.28 -17.37 -21.38
N GLY A 41 -41.10 -16.07 -21.62
CA GLY A 41 -41.75 -15.14 -22.54
C GLY A 41 -40.99 -13.80 -22.50
N MET A 42 -40.77 -13.21 -23.68
CA MET A 42 -40.15 -11.91 -23.86
C MET A 42 -41.17 -10.80 -23.61
N SER A 43 -40.92 -9.94 -22.63
CA SER A 43 -41.70 -8.70 -22.46
C SER A 43 -41.14 -7.62 -23.39
N LYS A 44 -41.75 -7.54 -24.57
CA LYS A 44 -41.65 -6.44 -25.53
C LYS A 44 -42.64 -5.35 -25.08
N MET A 45 -42.17 -4.12 -24.89
CA MET A 45 -43.05 -2.95 -24.92
C MET A 45 -42.47 -1.92 -25.90
N SER A 46 -43.27 -1.65 -26.93
CA SER A 46 -43.17 -0.48 -27.81
C SER A 46 -44.56 0.15 -27.83
N LEU A 47 -44.60 1.47 -28.01
CA LEU A 47 -45.63 2.35 -28.61
C LEU A 47 -45.35 3.76 -28.03
N SER A 48 -44.74 4.70 -28.78
CA SER A 48 -45.25 5.58 -29.87
C SER A 48 -45.46 7.02 -29.34
N ASP A 49 -44.65 8.01 -29.78
CA ASP A 49 -44.96 9.06 -30.80
C ASP A 49 -45.80 10.23 -30.20
N ALA A 50 -45.61 11.54 -30.39
CA ALA A 50 -44.61 12.45 -30.98
C ALA A 50 -45.00 13.90 -30.54
N VAL A 51 -44.17 14.89 -30.92
CA VAL A 51 -44.46 16.33 -31.18
C VAL A 51 -43.95 17.41 -30.18
N VAL A 52 -42.83 18.02 -30.63
CA VAL A 52 -42.50 19.46 -30.80
C VAL A 52 -42.41 20.41 -29.58
N GLY A 53 -41.22 21.00 -29.39
CA GLY A 53 -41.01 22.26 -28.67
C GLY A 53 -39.54 22.68 -28.55
N ASN A 54 -39.13 23.67 -29.35
CA ASN A 54 -37.79 24.29 -29.49
C ASN A 54 -37.04 24.69 -28.19
N GLY A 55 -35.69 24.64 -28.21
CA GLY A 55 -34.87 25.46 -27.30
C GLY A 55 -33.37 25.14 -27.12
N MET A 56 -32.54 25.50 -28.11
CA MET A 56 -31.09 25.84 -28.03
C MET A 56 -30.00 24.78 -27.71
N PRO A 57 -28.81 24.89 -28.36
CA PRO A 57 -27.74 23.91 -28.29
C PRO A 57 -26.74 24.24 -27.17
N HIS A 58 -26.28 23.22 -26.45
CA HIS A 58 -25.11 23.35 -25.57
C HIS A 58 -23.92 22.59 -26.16
N TYR A 59 -22.78 23.26 -26.15
CA TYR A 59 -21.59 23.00 -26.93
C TYR A 59 -21.05 21.57 -26.80
N GLY A 60 -20.80 20.94 -27.96
CA GLY A 60 -19.88 19.82 -28.08
C GLY A 60 -18.43 20.29 -27.91
N LEU A 61 -17.66 19.54 -27.13
CA LEU A 61 -16.20 19.57 -27.12
C LEU A 61 -15.69 18.23 -27.67
N PRO A 62 -14.76 18.24 -28.65
CA PRO A 62 -14.22 17.04 -29.26
C PRO A 62 -12.97 16.52 -28.51
N ASN A 63 -12.78 15.20 -28.58
CA ASN A 63 -11.53 14.44 -28.54
C ASN A 63 -10.32 15.06 -27.81
N GLY A 64 -10.08 14.59 -26.59
CA GLY A 64 -8.75 14.52 -26.00
C GLY A 64 -8.35 13.06 -25.86
N VAL A 65 -7.47 12.59 -26.75
CA VAL A 65 -6.84 11.27 -26.74
C VAL A 65 -6.32 10.97 -25.32
N GLY A 66 -6.99 10.07 -24.61
CA GLY A 66 -6.51 9.54 -23.35
C GLY A 66 -5.19 8.84 -23.62
N THR A 67 -4.09 9.45 -23.20
CA THR A 67 -2.84 8.72 -23.04
C THR A 67 -3.14 7.57 -22.09
N ILE A 68 -2.96 6.36 -22.60
CA ILE A 68 -3.12 5.09 -21.90
C ILE A 68 -2.00 5.05 -20.86
N ALA A 69 -2.19 5.80 -19.78
CA ALA A 69 -1.36 5.74 -18.59
C ALA A 69 -1.67 4.39 -17.97
N GLY A 70 -0.70 3.48 -18.02
CA GLY A 70 -0.82 2.13 -17.49
C GLY A 70 -1.50 2.17 -16.12
N GLU A 71 -2.69 1.57 -16.05
CA GLU A 71 -3.46 1.51 -14.82
C GLU A 71 -2.61 0.82 -13.75
N HIS A 72 -2.20 1.60 -12.76
CA HIS A 72 -1.55 1.07 -11.58
C HIS A 72 -2.55 0.14 -10.87
N PRO A 73 -2.19 -1.11 -10.53
CA PRO A 73 -3.13 -2.14 -10.06
C PRO A 73 -3.97 -1.82 -8.81
N TYR A 74 -3.74 -0.67 -8.18
CA TYR A 74 -4.15 -0.35 -6.82
C TYR A 74 -4.94 0.95 -6.68
N GLY A 75 -5.20 1.65 -7.79
CA GLY A 75 -5.56 3.07 -7.71
C GLY A 75 -4.42 3.89 -7.07
N GLU A 76 -4.49 5.21 -7.18
CA GLU A 76 -3.53 6.12 -6.55
C GLU A 76 -3.72 6.16 -5.02
N HIS A 77 -3.50 5.06 -4.31
CA HIS A 77 -3.53 5.12 -2.85
C HIS A 77 -2.30 5.90 -2.36
N PRO A 78 -2.49 7.05 -1.67
CA PRO A 78 -1.36 7.87 -1.26
C PRO A 78 -0.41 7.10 -0.33
N SER A 79 0.88 7.24 -0.58
CA SER A 79 1.96 6.67 0.22
C SER A 79 2.97 7.74 0.59
N ARG A 80 3.72 7.52 1.67
CA ARG A 80 4.86 8.36 2.07
C ARG A 80 6.06 8.20 1.14
N THR A 81 6.11 7.08 0.42
CA THR A 81 7.19 6.74 -0.49
C THR A 81 6.74 6.97 -1.93
N LEU A 82 7.54 7.74 -2.65
CA LEU A 82 7.39 8.00 -4.07
C LEU A 82 8.35 7.12 -4.87
N PHE A 83 7.83 6.52 -5.93
CA PHE A 83 8.59 5.86 -6.97
C PHE A 83 8.77 6.85 -8.13
N VAL A 84 10.00 7.30 -8.35
CA VAL A 84 10.32 8.34 -9.33
C VAL A 84 11.05 7.70 -10.50
N ARG A 85 10.41 7.64 -11.66
CA ARG A 85 10.94 7.14 -12.92
C ARG A 85 11.53 8.24 -13.80
N ASN A 86 12.14 7.81 -14.89
CA ASN A 86 12.76 8.64 -15.92
C ASN A 86 13.91 9.52 -15.39
N ILE A 87 14.60 9.03 -14.36
CA ILE A 87 15.80 9.67 -13.82
C ILE A 87 16.98 9.43 -14.77
N ASN A 88 17.79 10.47 -14.98
CA ASN A 88 19.07 10.33 -15.66
C ASN A 88 20.12 9.86 -14.62
N SER A 89 20.91 8.85 -14.97
CA SER A 89 21.94 8.28 -14.08
C SER A 89 22.99 9.29 -13.62
N ASN A 90 23.20 10.36 -14.40
CA ASN A 90 24.17 11.43 -14.12
C ASN A 90 23.63 12.50 -13.15
N VAL A 91 22.38 12.38 -12.69
CA VAL A 91 21.86 13.26 -11.65
C VAL A 91 22.48 12.88 -10.31
N GLU A 92 23.07 13.88 -9.66
CA GLU A 92 23.67 13.73 -8.34
C GLU A 92 22.61 13.54 -7.25
N ASP A 93 22.97 12.78 -6.21
CA ASP A 93 22.06 12.52 -5.08
C ASP A 93 21.74 13.81 -4.31
N SER A 94 22.68 14.77 -4.28
CA SER A 94 22.47 16.10 -3.71
C SER A 94 21.46 16.93 -4.50
N GLU A 95 21.47 16.84 -5.84
CA GLU A 95 20.49 17.52 -6.71
C GLU A 95 19.08 16.95 -6.50
N LEU A 96 18.95 15.62 -6.41
CA LEU A 96 17.69 14.96 -6.08
C LEU A 96 17.21 15.34 -4.67
N ARG A 97 18.10 15.29 -3.67
CA ARG A 97 17.76 15.68 -2.30
C ARG A 97 17.26 17.11 -2.24
N ALA A 98 18.02 18.07 -2.76
CA ALA A 98 17.65 19.49 -2.75
C ALA A 98 16.32 19.74 -3.49
N LEU A 99 16.07 19.03 -4.59
CA LEU A 99 14.81 19.18 -5.33
C LEU A 99 13.60 18.72 -4.51
N PHE A 100 13.68 17.56 -3.86
CA PHE A 100 12.55 16.95 -3.16
C PHE A 100 12.37 17.47 -1.72
N GLU A 101 13.46 17.84 -1.04
CA GLU A 101 13.44 18.32 0.36
C GLU A 101 12.66 19.64 0.52
N GLN A 102 12.48 20.41 -0.56
CA GLN A 102 11.63 21.60 -0.60
C GLN A 102 10.16 21.34 -0.21
N TYR A 103 9.69 20.09 -0.29
CA TYR A 103 8.31 19.72 0.01
C TYR A 103 8.15 19.11 1.41
N GLY A 104 9.26 18.79 2.08
CA GLY A 104 9.28 18.26 3.44
C GLY A 104 10.49 17.37 3.71
N ASP A 105 10.65 16.99 4.98
CA ASP A 105 11.79 16.20 5.43
C ASP A 105 11.82 14.81 4.78
N ILE A 106 12.93 14.50 4.11
CA ILE A 106 13.17 13.19 3.50
C ILE A 106 13.66 12.22 4.56
N ARG A 107 12.89 11.13 4.78
CA ARG A 107 13.25 10.01 5.64
C ARG A 107 14.30 9.12 4.98
N THR A 108 14.11 8.74 3.71
CA THR A 108 15.07 7.93 2.96
C THR A 108 15.13 8.35 1.50
N LEU A 109 16.34 8.32 0.93
CA LEU A 109 16.60 8.52 -0.49
C LEU A 109 17.35 7.28 -0.99
N TYR A 110 16.68 6.44 -1.77
CA TYR A 110 17.24 5.19 -2.28
C TYR A 110 17.59 5.35 -3.78
N THR A 111 18.87 5.48 -4.06
CA THR A 111 19.44 5.82 -5.37
C THR A 111 20.22 4.68 -6.03
N ALA A 112 20.29 3.50 -5.40
CA ALA A 112 21.01 2.34 -5.94
C ALA A 112 20.50 1.91 -7.32
N CYS A 113 19.23 2.17 -7.63
CA CYS A 113 18.61 1.85 -8.92
C CYS A 113 18.63 3.01 -9.94
N LYS A 114 19.36 4.11 -9.70
CA LYS A 114 19.47 5.24 -10.65
C LYS A 114 19.91 4.81 -12.05
N HIS A 115 20.81 3.82 -12.14
CA HIS A 115 21.27 3.24 -13.41
C HIS A 115 20.14 2.58 -14.21
N ARG A 116 19.06 2.14 -13.55
CA ARG A 116 17.83 1.62 -14.15
C ARG A 116 16.78 2.70 -14.42
N GLY A 117 17.14 3.98 -14.22
CA GLY A 117 16.28 5.12 -14.53
C GLY A 117 15.22 5.44 -13.46
N PHE A 118 15.36 4.93 -12.23
CA PHE A 118 14.42 5.25 -11.15
C PHE A 118 15.07 5.36 -9.77
N VAL A 119 14.37 6.05 -8.86
CA VAL A 119 14.73 6.16 -7.42
C VAL A 119 13.47 6.01 -6.55
N MET A 120 13.67 5.73 -5.27
CA MET A 120 12.61 5.79 -4.26
C MET A 120 12.92 6.86 -3.23
N ILE A 121 11.92 7.68 -2.89
CA ILE A 121 12.05 8.77 -1.93
C ILE A 121 10.93 8.64 -0.91
N SER A 122 11.26 8.45 0.36
CA SER A 122 10.28 8.39 1.45
C SER A 122 10.33 9.67 2.27
N TYR A 123 9.18 10.28 2.49
CA TYR A 123 9.03 11.40 3.43
C TYR A 123 8.63 10.91 4.82
N TYR A 124 8.90 11.73 5.84
CA TYR A 124 8.30 11.53 7.16
C TYR A 124 6.79 11.80 7.15
N ASP A 125 6.37 12.88 6.49
CA ASP A 125 4.95 13.27 6.36
C ASP A 125 4.38 12.87 4.99
N ILE A 126 3.24 12.17 5.00
CA ILE A 126 2.54 11.78 3.76
C ILE A 126 2.04 12.99 2.94
N ARG A 127 1.79 14.13 3.59
CA ARG A 127 1.41 15.38 2.91
C ARG A 127 2.54 15.91 2.04
N ALA A 128 3.79 15.80 2.52
CA ALA A 128 4.97 16.18 1.74
C ALA A 128 5.08 15.35 0.46
N ALA A 129 4.88 14.03 0.56
CA ALA A 129 4.87 13.14 -0.60
C ALA A 129 3.80 13.54 -1.63
N ARG A 130 2.57 13.84 -1.17
CA ARG A 130 1.46 14.29 -2.04
C ARG A 130 1.78 15.61 -2.74
N THR A 131 2.31 16.57 -2.01
CA THR A 131 2.65 17.89 -2.55
C THR A 131 3.82 17.77 -3.55
N ALA A 132 4.85 17.01 -3.21
CA ALA A 132 5.99 16.75 -4.08
C ALA A 132 5.56 16.07 -5.39
N MET A 133 4.73 15.02 -5.32
CA MET A 133 4.19 14.37 -6.52
C MET A 133 3.44 15.37 -7.39
N ARG A 134 2.48 16.12 -6.83
CA ARG A 134 1.70 17.10 -7.59
C ARG A 134 2.58 18.18 -8.24
N ALA A 135 3.60 18.66 -7.54
CA ALA A 135 4.42 19.77 -8.00
C ALA A 135 5.55 19.35 -8.96
N LEU A 136 6.06 18.13 -8.81
CA LEU A 136 7.20 17.62 -9.59
C LEU A 136 6.79 16.70 -10.73
N GLN A 137 5.52 16.29 -10.81
CA GLN A 137 5.05 15.44 -11.91
C GLN A 137 5.28 16.12 -13.25
N ASN A 138 5.88 15.38 -14.19
CA ASN A 138 6.29 15.86 -15.51
C ASN A 138 7.30 17.02 -15.52
N LYS A 139 7.88 17.39 -14.36
CA LYS A 139 8.90 18.45 -14.28
C LYS A 139 10.16 18.01 -15.03
N PRO A 140 10.74 18.85 -15.90
CA PRO A 140 12.01 18.52 -16.55
C PRO A 140 13.18 18.54 -15.54
N LEU A 141 13.99 17.49 -15.58
CA LEU A 141 15.25 17.33 -14.86
C LEU A 141 16.30 16.77 -15.84
N ARG A 142 17.35 17.56 -16.14
CA ARG A 142 18.40 17.20 -17.12
C ARG A 142 17.83 16.66 -18.45
N ARG A 143 16.83 17.35 -19.01
CA ARG A 143 16.12 17.04 -20.27
C ARG A 143 15.15 15.84 -20.24
N ARG A 144 15.01 15.15 -19.12
CA ARG A 144 13.99 14.10 -18.93
C ARG A 144 12.88 14.62 -18.02
N LYS A 145 11.62 14.32 -18.35
CA LYS A 145 10.48 14.68 -17.49
C LYS A 145 10.33 13.63 -16.39
N LEU A 146 10.26 14.06 -15.14
CA LEU A 146 9.99 13.16 -14.02
C LEU A 146 8.63 12.49 -14.18
N ASP A 147 8.57 11.21 -13.86
CA ASP A 147 7.32 10.46 -13.79
C ASP A 147 7.22 9.79 -12.41
N ILE A 148 6.31 10.27 -11.59
CA ILE A 148 6.24 10.01 -10.16
C ILE A 148 4.95 9.27 -9.86
N HIS A 149 5.07 8.18 -9.11
CA HIS A 149 3.95 7.36 -8.63
C HIS A 149 4.08 7.14 -7.12
N PHE A 150 2.97 6.93 -6.43
CA PHE A 150 3.04 6.40 -5.06
C PHE A 150 3.57 4.97 -5.09
N SER A 151 4.51 4.64 -4.20
CA SER A 151 5.05 3.29 -4.14
C SER A 151 4.01 2.32 -3.59
N ILE A 152 3.90 1.14 -4.19
CA ILE A 152 3.16 0.03 -3.61
C ILE A 152 4.00 -0.57 -2.47
N PRO A 153 3.44 -0.78 -1.27
CA PRO A 153 4.14 -1.46 -0.19
C PRO A 153 4.59 -2.86 -0.62
N LYS A 154 5.84 -3.22 -0.29
CA LYS A 154 6.37 -4.56 -0.57
C LYS A 154 5.69 -5.59 0.32
N ASP A 155 5.56 -6.82 -0.19
CA ASP A 155 4.99 -7.93 0.59
C ASP A 155 5.86 -8.36 1.76
N ASN A 156 7.19 -8.17 1.65
CA ASN A 156 8.15 -8.40 2.71
C ASN A 156 8.95 -7.11 3.01
N PRO A 157 8.38 -6.17 3.78
CA PRO A 157 9.08 -4.94 4.16
C PRO A 157 10.29 -5.27 5.05
N SER A 158 11.42 -4.57 4.86
CA SER A 158 12.52 -4.66 5.82
C SER A 158 12.06 -4.11 7.18
N GLU A 159 12.72 -4.43 8.29
CA GLU A 159 12.35 -3.92 9.63
C GLU A 159 12.21 -2.38 9.66
N LYS A 160 13.04 -1.68 8.86
CA LYS A 160 13.00 -0.22 8.72
C LYS A 160 11.75 0.30 8.00
N ASP A 161 11.13 -0.53 7.16
CA ASP A 161 9.93 -0.23 6.39
C ASP A 161 8.63 -0.61 7.11
N VAL A 162 8.72 -1.31 8.26
CA VAL A 162 7.56 -1.80 9.02
C VAL A 162 6.73 -0.64 9.59
N ASN A 163 7.36 0.46 10.00
CA ASN A 163 6.63 1.62 10.51
C ASN A 163 6.42 2.67 9.40
N GLN A 164 5.22 2.67 8.82
CA GLN A 164 4.74 3.69 7.88
C GLN A 164 3.87 4.76 8.58
N GLY A 165 4.03 4.95 9.90
CA GLY A 165 3.26 5.93 10.68
C GLY A 165 1.93 5.39 11.19
N THR A 166 1.70 4.07 11.14
CA THR A 166 0.51 3.42 11.68
C THR A 166 0.86 2.57 12.89
N LEU A 167 0.14 2.76 13.99
CA LEU A 167 0.22 1.94 15.19
C LEU A 167 -1.03 1.08 15.33
N VAL A 168 -0.87 -0.11 15.89
CA VAL A 168 -1.97 -0.94 16.37
C VAL A 168 -2.04 -0.80 17.89
N VAL A 169 -3.20 -0.43 18.38
CA VAL A 169 -3.53 -0.41 19.81
C VAL A 169 -4.19 -1.73 20.17
N PHE A 170 -3.63 -2.44 21.14
CA PHE A 170 -4.15 -3.69 21.70
C PHE A 170 -4.61 -3.47 23.14
N ASN A 171 -5.50 -4.37 23.60
CA ASN A 171 -6.08 -4.34 24.95
C ASN A 171 -6.80 -3.02 25.28
N LEU A 172 -7.38 -2.37 24.27
CA LEU A 172 -8.17 -1.16 24.46
C LEU A 172 -9.52 -1.49 25.10
N ASP A 173 -9.97 -0.66 26.03
CA ASP A 173 -11.34 -0.76 26.52
C ASP A 173 -12.35 -0.40 25.42
N PRO A 174 -13.39 -1.21 25.17
CA PRO A 174 -14.38 -0.92 24.13
C PRO A 174 -15.16 0.39 24.33
N SER A 175 -15.19 0.93 25.54
CA SER A 175 -15.83 2.22 25.83
C SER A 175 -15.04 3.42 25.30
N VAL A 176 -13.75 3.25 25.00
CA VAL A 176 -12.88 4.34 24.52
C VAL A 176 -13.26 4.70 23.08
N SER A 177 -13.73 5.93 22.90
CA SER A 177 -14.17 6.44 21.62
C SER A 177 -13.00 6.80 20.71
N ASN A 178 -13.27 6.99 19.41
CA ASN A 178 -12.26 7.50 18.48
C ASN A 178 -11.87 8.95 18.79
N GLU A 179 -12.74 9.72 19.43
CA GLU A 179 -12.43 11.09 19.85
C GLU A 179 -11.44 11.09 21.03
N ASP A 180 -11.64 10.22 22.01
CA ASP A 180 -10.69 10.04 23.12
C ASP A 180 -9.30 9.66 22.61
N LEU A 181 -9.25 8.71 21.67
CA LEU A 181 -7.99 8.33 21.03
C LEU A 181 -7.37 9.48 20.26
N ARG A 182 -8.17 10.28 19.56
CA ARG A 182 -7.67 11.45 18.81
C ARG A 182 -7.09 12.49 19.76
N GLN A 183 -7.71 12.72 20.92
CA GLN A 183 -7.21 13.63 21.94
C GLN A 183 -5.92 13.09 22.58
N ILE A 184 -5.88 11.81 22.97
CA ILE A 184 -4.72 11.19 23.64
C ILE A 184 -3.52 11.11 22.69
N PHE A 185 -3.71 10.60 21.48
CA PHE A 185 -2.63 10.41 20.51
C PHE A 185 -2.27 11.73 19.80
N GLY A 186 -3.22 12.68 19.71
CA GLY A 186 -3.02 13.99 19.09
C GLY A 186 -1.93 14.83 19.76
N VAL A 187 -1.61 14.58 21.03
CA VAL A 187 -0.51 15.25 21.77
C VAL A 187 0.86 15.01 21.10
N TYR A 188 1.04 13.86 20.44
CA TYR A 188 2.29 13.49 19.79
C TYR A 188 2.38 13.95 18.34
N GLY A 189 1.23 14.22 17.72
CA GLY A 189 1.13 14.71 16.36
C GLY A 189 -0.24 14.46 15.75
N GLU A 190 -0.46 15.02 14.57
CA GLU A 190 -1.76 14.99 13.91
C GLU A 190 -2.12 13.57 13.46
N VAL A 191 -3.28 13.08 13.92
CA VAL A 191 -3.83 11.77 13.56
C VAL A 191 -4.57 11.89 12.22
N LYS A 192 -4.08 11.17 11.21
CA LYS A 192 -4.69 11.08 9.89
C LYS A 192 -5.96 10.23 9.88
N GLU A 193 -5.89 9.02 10.43
CA GLU A 193 -7.00 8.07 10.38
C GLU A 193 -7.01 7.21 11.66
N ILE A 194 -8.20 6.91 12.16
CA ILE A 194 -8.41 5.86 13.16
C ILE A 194 -9.31 4.81 12.52
N ARG A 195 -8.80 3.58 12.39
CA ARG A 195 -9.52 2.48 11.77
C ARG A 195 -9.81 1.39 12.80
N GLU A 196 -11.08 1.03 12.88
CA GLU A 196 -11.56 -0.04 13.75
C GLU A 196 -11.52 -1.40 13.04
N THR A 197 -11.39 -2.47 13.82
CA THR A 197 -11.54 -3.83 13.30
C THR A 197 -12.94 -4.37 13.60
N PRO A 198 -13.70 -4.81 12.57
CA PRO A 198 -15.11 -5.19 12.72
C PRO A 198 -15.34 -6.33 13.73
N TYR A 199 -14.36 -7.22 13.91
CA TYR A 199 -14.46 -8.37 14.81
C TYR A 199 -13.56 -8.26 16.05
N LYS A 200 -12.81 -7.16 16.23
CA LYS A 200 -11.87 -6.98 17.35
C LYS A 200 -12.00 -5.56 17.90
N ARG A 201 -13.04 -5.32 18.70
CA ARG A 201 -13.34 -4.00 19.30
C ARG A 201 -12.26 -3.49 20.27
N HIS A 202 -11.43 -4.40 20.79
CA HIS A 202 -10.29 -4.06 21.64
C HIS A 202 -9.06 -3.61 20.86
N HIS A 203 -9.11 -3.68 19.53
CA HIS A 203 -8.01 -3.32 18.65
C HIS A 203 -8.41 -2.15 17.75
N LYS A 204 -7.55 -1.15 17.66
CA LYS A 204 -7.72 0.00 16.75
C LYS A 204 -6.40 0.33 16.08
N PHE A 205 -6.46 0.81 14.85
CA PHE A 205 -5.30 1.29 14.11
C PHE A 205 -5.31 2.80 14.12
N ILE A 206 -4.18 3.42 14.44
CA ILE A 206 -4.03 4.87 14.45
C ILE A 206 -2.92 5.21 13.46
N GLU A 207 -3.28 5.88 12.37
CA GLU A 207 -2.32 6.42 11.41
C GLU A 207 -2.08 7.91 11.70
N PHE A 208 -0.82 8.28 11.92
CA PHE A 208 -0.39 9.68 12.00
C PHE A 208 -0.06 10.22 10.61
N TYR A 209 -0.06 11.54 10.43
CA TYR A 209 0.50 12.16 9.22
C TYR A 209 2.02 12.01 9.17
N ASP A 210 2.71 12.18 10.30
CA ASP A 210 4.17 12.09 10.42
C ASP A 210 4.59 10.80 11.16
N VAL A 211 5.56 10.07 10.61
CA VAL A 211 6.09 8.84 11.24
C VAL A 211 6.75 9.11 12.59
N ARG A 212 7.37 10.29 12.78
CA ARG A 212 8.02 10.68 14.04
C ARG A 212 7.01 10.77 15.18
N ALA A 213 5.82 11.27 14.90
CA ALA A 213 4.71 11.33 15.86
C ALA A 213 4.29 9.92 16.31
N ALA A 214 4.17 8.98 15.36
CA ALA A 214 3.88 7.59 15.68
C ALA A 214 4.98 6.95 16.56
N GLU A 215 6.26 7.21 16.28
CA GLU A 215 7.37 6.72 17.10
C GLU A 215 7.36 7.32 18.51
N GLN A 216 7.04 8.60 18.65
CA GLN A 216 6.95 9.27 19.94
C GLN A 216 5.75 8.76 20.75
N ALA A 217 4.59 8.60 20.12
CA ALA A 217 3.41 8.02 20.73
C ALA A 217 3.67 6.58 21.19
N LEU A 218 4.32 5.77 20.35
CA LEU A 218 4.72 4.40 20.69
C LEU A 218 5.63 4.38 21.93
N LYS A 219 6.65 5.24 21.98
CA LYS A 219 7.57 5.31 23.13
C LYS A 219 6.87 5.73 24.42
N SER A 220 5.91 6.64 24.33
CA SER A 220 5.32 7.29 25.51
C SER A 220 4.07 6.59 26.04
N LEU A 221 3.24 6.01 25.15
CA LEU A 221 1.96 5.42 25.51
C LEU A 221 1.98 3.89 25.59
N ASN A 222 3.01 3.22 25.07
CA ASN A 222 3.05 1.76 25.14
C ASN A 222 3.12 1.31 26.60
N ARG A 223 2.18 0.44 27.01
CA ARG A 223 2.00 -0.03 28.39
C ARG A 223 1.48 1.03 29.37
N SER A 224 0.93 2.14 28.88
CA SER A 224 0.17 3.09 29.71
C SER A 224 -1.26 2.59 29.95
N ASP A 225 -1.93 3.15 30.97
CA ASP A 225 -3.32 2.86 31.27
C ASP A 225 -4.27 3.87 30.61
N ILE A 226 -5.26 3.36 29.87
CA ILE A 226 -6.36 4.15 29.29
C ILE A 226 -7.68 3.50 29.74
N ALA A 227 -8.56 4.30 30.36
CA ALA A 227 -9.83 3.82 30.92
C ALA A 227 -9.66 2.60 31.85
N GLY A 228 -8.60 2.59 32.66
CA GLY A 228 -8.30 1.49 33.59
C GLY A 228 -7.74 0.22 32.96
N LYS A 229 -7.43 0.23 31.65
CA LYS A 229 -6.76 -0.89 30.96
C LYS A 229 -5.39 -0.50 30.45
N ARG A 230 -4.42 -1.38 30.71
CA ARG A 230 -3.06 -1.23 30.21
C ARG A 230 -3.00 -1.57 28.72
N ILE A 231 -2.82 -0.57 27.87
CA ILE A 231 -2.76 -0.77 26.43
C ILE A 231 -1.38 -1.28 25.98
N LYS A 232 -1.34 -1.96 24.84
CA LYS A 232 -0.08 -2.32 24.16
C LYS A 232 -0.08 -1.71 22.77
N LEU A 233 1.03 -1.10 22.38
CA LEU A 233 1.22 -0.51 21.07
C LEU A 233 2.27 -1.28 20.28
N GLU A 234 2.00 -1.53 19.00
CA GLU A 234 2.97 -2.08 18.05
C GLU A 234 2.89 -1.35 16.70
N PRO A 235 4.02 -1.22 15.97
CA PRO A 235 3.99 -0.78 14.58
C PRO A 235 3.09 -1.69 13.73
N SER A 236 2.20 -1.08 12.95
CA SER A 236 1.35 -1.82 12.04
C SER A 236 2.09 -2.16 10.75
N ARG A 237 2.02 -3.43 10.32
CA ARG A 237 2.52 -3.82 9.00
C ARG A 237 1.67 -3.16 7.90
N PRO A 238 2.28 -2.72 6.79
CA PRO A 238 1.54 -2.22 5.63
C PRO A 238 0.73 -3.37 4.99
N GLY A 239 -0.52 -3.53 5.44
CA GLY A 239 -1.37 -4.65 4.98
C GLY A 239 -2.87 -4.43 5.13
N GLY A 240 -3.33 -3.24 5.55
CA GLY A 240 -4.74 -3.00 5.88
C GLY A 240 -5.70 -2.91 4.69
N ALA A 241 -5.23 -2.53 3.51
CA ALA A 241 -6.06 -2.39 2.31
C ALA A 241 -6.13 -3.67 1.43
N ARG A 242 -5.63 -4.80 1.93
CA ARG A 242 -5.27 -5.99 1.14
C ARG A 242 -6.41 -6.87 0.62
N ARG A 243 -7.69 -6.51 0.74
CA ARG A 243 -8.78 -7.47 0.42
C ARG A 243 -9.52 -7.25 -0.89
N LYS A 244 -9.01 -6.49 -1.85
CA LYS A 244 -9.66 -6.42 -3.17
C LYS A 244 -8.83 -6.76 -4.41
N CYS A 245 -7.49 -6.82 -4.37
CA CYS A 245 -6.73 -7.01 -5.62
C CYS A 245 -5.48 -7.88 -5.41
N VAL A 246 -5.65 -9.15 -5.04
CA VAL A 246 -4.52 -10.11 -4.96
C VAL A 246 -4.14 -10.65 -6.36
N TYR A 247 -5.00 -10.47 -7.38
CA TYR A 247 -4.79 -11.10 -8.68
C TYR A 247 -3.90 -10.35 -9.69
N LEU A 248 -3.39 -9.15 -9.36
CA LEU A 248 -2.75 -8.29 -10.36
C LEU A 248 -1.26 -7.97 -10.09
N VAL A 249 -0.71 -8.39 -8.94
CA VAL A 249 0.72 -8.21 -8.59
C VAL A 249 1.63 -9.16 -9.35
N LEU A 250 1.14 -10.38 -9.64
CA LEU A 250 1.96 -11.40 -10.28
C LEU A 250 2.34 -11.03 -11.72
N LEU A 251 1.59 -10.14 -12.37
CA LEU A 251 1.82 -9.72 -13.76
C LEU A 251 2.89 -8.62 -13.92
N LEU A 252 3.22 -7.86 -12.87
CA LEU A 252 4.23 -6.79 -12.96
C LEU A 252 5.66 -7.26 -12.64
N VAL A 253 5.81 -8.40 -11.99
CA VAL A 253 7.14 -8.98 -11.65
C VAL A 253 7.66 -9.90 -12.76
N LEU A 254 6.81 -10.34 -13.70
CA LEU A 254 7.18 -11.26 -14.79
C LEU A 254 7.44 -10.58 -16.14
N MET A 255 7.49 -9.24 -16.21
CA MET A 255 7.77 -8.51 -17.46
C MET A 255 9.16 -7.86 -17.53
N TYR A 256 10.13 -8.32 -16.72
CA TYR A 256 11.56 -8.03 -16.90
C TYR A 256 12.43 -9.20 -16.44
#